data_AF-D4MT08-F1
#
_entry.id   AF-D4MT08-F1
#
_cell.length_a   1.000
_cell.length_b   1.000
_cell.length_c   1.000
_cell.angle_alpha   90.00
_cell.angle_beta   90.00
_cell.angle_gamma   90.00
#
_symmetry.space_group_name_H-M   'P 1'
#
loop_
_entity.id
_entity.type
_entity.pdbx_description
1 polymer ?
#
loop_
_entity_poly.entity_id
_entity_poly.type
_entity_poly.pdbx_seq_one_letter_code
_entity_poly.pdbx_strand_id
1 'polypeptide(L)'
;MPSVNIVLPYMVPPLKGCSEESLFEFSACCIRNSRDILLALESEYRALFGRNLTLSRLSEAVILPLCPDKGECVNYDPNLAASVYLDNDLEMLYRISKLKKL
;
A
#
# COMPACT_ATOMS: atom_id res chain seq x y z
N MET A 1 -5.10 -13.38 -0.42
CA MET A 1 -5.40 -13.60 1.01
C MET A 1 -4.98 -12.36 1.77
N PRO A 2 -5.75 -11.89 2.76
CA PRO A 2 -5.32 -10.79 3.62
C PRO A 2 -4.01 -11.16 4.31
N SER A 3 -3.06 -10.23 4.35
CA SER A 3 -1.79 -10.39 5.05
C SER A 3 -1.64 -9.33 6.13
N VAL A 4 -0.99 -9.70 7.22
CA VAL A 4 -0.63 -8.77 8.27
C VAL A 4 0.56 -7.93 7.80
N ASN A 5 0.30 -6.74 7.26
CA ASN A 5 1.37 -5.84 6.83
C ASN A 5 1.86 -5.03 8.04
N ILE A 6 3.11 -5.27 8.47
CA ILE A 6 3.65 -4.77 9.74
C ILE A 6 4.24 -3.36 9.58
N VAL A 7 3.43 -2.44 9.07
CA VAL A 7 3.73 -1.01 8.91
C VAL A 7 2.49 -0.19 9.25
N LEU A 8 2.70 1.05 9.72
CA LEU A 8 1.60 2.00 9.88
C LEU A 8 1.01 2.34 8.48
N PRO A 9 -0.30 2.59 8.35
CA PRO A 9 -1.29 2.69 9.42
C PRO A 9 -1.92 1.35 9.83
N TYR A 10 -1.51 0.22 9.23
CA TYR A 10 -2.16 -1.07 9.47
C TYR A 10 -1.78 -1.67 10.83
N MET A 11 -0.48 -1.69 11.14
CA MET A 11 0.05 -2.21 12.40
C MET A 11 1.33 -1.50 12.83
N VAL A 12 1.54 -1.42 14.13
CA VAL A 12 2.79 -0.86 14.69
C VAL A 12 3.93 -1.86 14.46
N PRO A 13 5.04 -1.46 13.80
CA PRO A 13 6.22 -2.30 13.69
C PRO A 13 6.78 -2.66 15.08
N PRO A 14 7.13 -3.93 15.37
CA PRO A 14 7.66 -4.36 16.65
C PRO A 14 9.15 -4.00 16.83
N LEU A 15 9.53 -2.77 16.43
CA LEU A 15 10.88 -2.24 16.52
C LEU A 15 11.07 -1.52 17.86
N LYS A 16 12.08 -1.94 18.63
CA LYS A 16 12.36 -1.38 19.96
C LYS A 16 13.33 -0.21 19.87
N GLY A 17 13.13 0.81 20.70
CA GLY A 17 14.03 1.96 20.81
C GLY A 17 13.93 2.98 19.67
N CYS A 18 12.96 2.82 18.77
CA CYS A 18 12.66 3.80 17.72
C CYS A 18 11.73 4.89 18.24
N SER A 19 11.94 6.13 17.78
CA SER A 19 10.99 7.22 18.01
C SER A 19 9.72 7.02 17.17
N GLU A 20 8.62 7.70 17.54
CA GLU A 20 7.39 7.64 16.76
C GLU A 20 7.58 8.19 15.33
N GLU A 21 8.40 9.23 15.16
CA GLU A 21 8.77 9.80 13.86
C GLU A 21 9.54 8.78 13.01
N SER A 22 10.44 8.03 13.63
CA SER A 22 11.22 6.98 12.94
C SER A 22 10.31 5.84 12.46
N LEU A 23 9.34 5.43 13.28
CA LEU A 23 8.35 4.41 12.90
C LEU A 23 7.43 4.90 11.78
N PHE A 24 7.04 6.18 11.84
CA PHE A 24 6.27 6.85 10.80
C PHE A 24 7.03 6.89 9.48
N GLU A 25 8.25 7.43 9.45
CA GLU A 25 9.04 7.54 8.22
C GLU A 25 9.40 6.17 7.64
N PHE A 26 9.70 5.18 8.48
CA PHE A 26 9.87 3.80 8.05
C PHE A 26 8.63 3.30 7.30
N SER A 27 7.46 3.46 7.91
CA SER A 27 6.19 2.99 7.34
C SER A 27 5.83 3.75 6.05
N ALA A 28 5.97 5.07 6.05
CA ALA A 28 5.74 5.92 4.88
C ALA A 28 6.68 5.56 3.73
N CYS A 29 7.95 5.29 4.02
CA CYS A 29 8.93 4.80 3.05
C CYS A 29 8.49 3.48 2.43
N CYS A 30 8.08 2.49 3.24
CA CYS A 30 7.59 1.21 2.73
C CYS A 30 6.38 1.36 1.81
N ILE A 31 5.40 2.20 2.17
CA ILE A 31 4.21 2.41 1.33
C ILE A 31 4.59 3.17 0.04
N ARG A 32 5.43 4.21 0.11
CA ARG A 32 5.95 4.92 -1.09
C ARG A 32 6.66 3.98 -2.04
N ASN A 33 7.56 3.14 -1.53
CA ASN A 33 8.29 2.17 -2.34
C ASN A 33 7.33 1.17 -3.01
N SER A 34 6.33 0.68 -2.26
CA SER A 34 5.33 -0.25 -2.80
C SER A 34 4.50 0.41 -3.90
N ARG A 35 4.13 1.68 -3.71
CA ARG A 35 3.38 2.49 -4.67
C ARG A 35 4.19 2.67 -5.95
N ASP A 36 5.46 3.04 -5.83
CA ASP A 36 6.33 3.32 -6.98
C ASP A 36 6.63 2.05 -7.78
N ILE A 37 6.82 0.90 -7.11
CA ILE A 37 6.93 -0.41 -7.77
C ILE A 37 5.66 -0.74 -8.55
N LEU A 38 4.48 -0.53 -7.95
CA LEU A 38 3.21 -0.81 -8.63
C LEU A 38 2.93 0.15 -9.78
N LEU A 39 3.27 1.44 -9.66
CA LEU A 39 3.17 2.38 -10.78
C LEU A 39 4.06 1.97 -11.95
N ALA A 40 5.29 1.51 -11.67
CA ALA A 40 6.18 0.99 -12.71
C ALA A 40 5.56 -0.24 -13.40
N LEU A 41 5.06 -1.20 -12.63
CA LEU A 41 4.37 -2.37 -13.18
C LEU A 41 3.12 -2.00 -13.99
N GLU A 42 2.29 -1.10 -13.49
CA GLU A 42 1.09 -0.62 -14.16
C GLU A 42 1.41 0.08 -15.49
N SER A 43 2.51 0.85 -15.53
CA SER A 43 3.01 1.50 -16.74
C SER A 43 3.47 0.48 -17.79
N GLU A 44 4.36 -0.44 -17.41
CA GLU A 44 4.89 -1.47 -18.32
C GLU A 44 3.78 -2.40 -18.79
N TYR A 45 2.88 -2.80 -17.90
CA TYR A 45 1.73 -3.62 -18.24
C TYR A 45 0.82 -2.93 -19.27
N ARG A 46 0.54 -1.63 -19.08
CA ARG A 46 -0.24 -0.86 -20.06
C ARG A 46 0.47 -0.76 -21.41
N ALA A 47 1.79 -0.56 -21.42
CA ALA A 47 2.57 -0.50 -22.65
C ALA A 47 2.56 -1.82 -23.42
N LEU A 48 2.65 -2.97 -22.72
CA LEU A 48 2.70 -4.30 -23.33
C LEU A 48 1.32 -4.80 -23.79
N PHE A 49 0.27 -4.55 -23.01
CA PHE A 49 -1.05 -5.18 -23.23
C PHE A 49 -2.15 -4.20 -23.68
N GLY A 50 -1.88 -2.88 -23.69
CA GLY A 50 -2.83 -1.85 -24.12
C GLY A 50 -3.99 -1.61 -23.15
N ARG A 51 -3.87 -2.04 -21.89
CA ARG A 51 -4.94 -1.96 -20.87
C ARG A 51 -4.35 -1.84 -19.46
N ASN A 52 -5.14 -1.32 -18.52
CA ASN A 52 -4.69 -1.09 -17.14
C ASN A 52 -4.45 -2.41 -16.39
N LEU A 53 -3.45 -2.41 -15.50
CA LEU A 53 -3.26 -3.43 -14.48
C LEU A 53 -4.13 -3.08 -13.26
N THR A 54 -5.28 -3.71 -13.16
CA THR A 54 -6.23 -3.54 -12.05
C THR A 54 -6.03 -4.64 -11.00
N LEU A 55 -6.65 -4.50 -9.83
CA LEU A 55 -6.58 -5.52 -8.77
C LEU A 55 -7.06 -6.91 -9.23
N SER A 56 -8.14 -6.99 -10.04
CA SER A 56 -8.62 -8.25 -10.63
C SER A 56 -7.61 -8.95 -11.55
N ARG A 57 -6.59 -8.22 -11.99
CA ARG A 57 -5.61 -8.63 -13.00
C ARG A 57 -4.19 -8.60 -12.48
N LEU A 58 -4.00 -8.25 -11.21
CA LEU A 58 -2.70 -8.11 -10.59
C LEU A 58 -1.93 -9.43 -10.59
N SER A 59 -2.64 -10.57 -10.54
CA SER A 59 -2.06 -11.91 -10.66
C SER A 59 -1.40 -12.19 -12.01
N GLU A 60 -1.68 -11.40 -13.04
CA GLU A 60 -1.00 -11.50 -14.34
C GLU A 60 0.44 -10.96 -14.29
N ALA A 61 0.78 -10.12 -13.30
CA ALA A 61 2.10 -9.52 -13.13
C ALA A 61 2.79 -9.89 -11.81
N VAL A 62 2.03 -10.31 -10.79
CA VAL A 62 2.52 -10.62 -9.44
C VAL A 62 2.03 -12.01 -9.03
N ILE A 63 2.95 -12.92 -8.70
CA ILE A 63 2.61 -14.34 -8.43
C ILE A 63 1.68 -14.50 -7.22
N LEU A 64 1.91 -13.71 -6.17
CA LEU A 64 1.13 -13.77 -4.93
C LEU A 64 0.86 -12.35 -4.42
N PRO A 65 -0.15 -11.65 -4.96
CA PRO A 65 -0.51 -10.35 -4.44
C PRO A 65 -1.13 -10.52 -3.06
N LEU A 66 -0.49 -9.89 -2.08
CA LEU A 66 -1.01 -9.76 -0.72
C LEU A 66 -1.57 -8.35 -0.55
N CYS A 67 -2.67 -8.24 0.18
CA CYS A 67 -3.28 -6.95 0.50
C CYS A 67 -3.39 -6.76 2.01
N PRO A 68 -3.27 -5.51 2.50
CA PRO A 68 -3.62 -5.19 3.88
C PRO A 68 -5.09 -5.53 4.14
N ASP A 69 -5.36 -6.09 5.33
CA ASP A 69 -6.72 -6.25 5.82
C ASP A 69 -7.37 -4.88 6.06
N LYS A 70 -8.60 -4.71 5.57
CA LYS A 70 -9.41 -3.49 5.73
C LYS A 70 -10.61 -3.71 6.67
N GLY A 71 -10.74 -4.91 7.24
CA GLY A 71 -11.91 -5.34 8.00
C GLY A 71 -13.05 -5.83 7.12
N GLU A 72 -14.12 -6.31 7.74
CA GLU A 72 -15.21 -7.02 7.05
C GLU A 72 -16.13 -6.13 6.21
N CYS A 73 -16.24 -4.84 6.56
CA CYS A 73 -17.20 -3.91 5.94
C CYS A 73 -16.59 -2.99 4.86
N VAL A 74 -15.29 -3.11 4.58
CA VAL A 74 -14.58 -2.30 3.58
C VAL A 74 -13.99 -3.24 2.53
N ASN A 75 -14.39 -3.04 1.28
CA ASN A 75 -13.99 -3.91 0.17
C ASN A 75 -13.12 -3.14 -0.82
N TYR A 76 -12.15 -3.85 -1.40
CA TYR A 76 -11.42 -3.36 -2.57
C TYR A 76 -12.33 -3.47 -3.81
N ASP A 77 -12.42 -2.39 -4.59
CA ASP A 77 -12.94 -2.41 -5.96
C ASP A 77 -11.91 -3.11 -6.88
N PRO A 78 -12.26 -4.26 -7.49
CA PRO A 78 -11.37 -5.01 -8.37
C PRO A 78 -10.98 -4.27 -9.65
N ASN A 79 -11.71 -3.21 -10.04
CA ASN A 79 -11.47 -2.45 -11.26
C ASN A 79 -10.46 -1.31 -11.10
N LEU A 80 -10.07 -1.01 -9.86
CA LEU A 80 -9.06 0.01 -9.58
C LEU A 80 -7.65 -0.59 -9.60
N ALA A 81 -6.67 0.27 -9.91
CA ALA A 81 -5.26 -0.05 -9.83
C ALA A 81 -4.81 -0.16 -8.35
N ALA A 82 -3.77 -0.95 -8.09
CA ALA A 82 -3.28 -1.14 -6.73
C ALA A 82 -2.65 0.14 -6.16
N SER A 83 -1.97 0.91 -7.01
CA SER A 83 -1.38 2.21 -6.66
C SER A 83 -2.38 3.19 -6.03
N VAL A 84 -3.64 3.19 -6.48
CA VAL A 84 -4.73 4.05 -5.95
C VAL A 84 -4.97 3.80 -4.46
N TYR A 85 -4.92 2.54 -4.01
CA TYR A 85 -5.10 2.22 -2.60
C TYR A 85 -3.88 2.61 -1.76
N LEU A 86 -2.68 2.48 -2.31
CA LEU A 86 -1.46 2.87 -1.63
C LEU A 86 -1.34 4.39 -1.48
N ASP A 87 -1.81 5.17 -2.46
CA ASP A 87 -1.92 6.62 -2.33
C ASP A 87 -2.87 7.01 -1.18
N ASN A 88 -4.03 6.35 -1.07
CA ASN A 88 -4.96 6.56 0.04
C ASN A 88 -4.35 6.18 1.39
N ASP A 89 -3.58 5.08 1.44
CA ASP A 89 -2.92 4.62 2.66
C ASP A 89 -1.80 5.56 3.11
N LEU A 90 -1.05 6.15 2.17
CA LEU A 90 -0.12 7.24 2.47
C LEU A 90 -0.85 8.47 3.01
N GLU A 91 -1.97 8.86 2.39
CA GLU A 91 -2.73 10.01 2.86
C GLU A 91 -3.26 9.79 4.29
N MET A 92 -3.77 8.59 4.58
CA MET A 92 -4.21 8.20 5.92
C MET A 92 -3.06 8.29 6.92
N LEU A 93 -1.89 7.75 6.58
CA LEU A 93 -0.71 7.81 7.43
C LEU A 93 -0.27 9.26 7.72
N TYR A 94 -0.27 10.12 6.70
CA TYR A 94 0.06 11.55 6.85
C TYR A 94 -0.97 12.30 7.69
N ARG A 95 -2.26 11.97 7.60
CA ARG A 95 -3.29 12.54 8.48
C ARG A 95 -3.04 12.16 9.95
N ILE A 96 -2.62 10.92 10.22
CA ILE A 96 -2.27 10.46 11.58
C ILE A 96 -1.05 11.20 12.12
N SER A 97 0.02 11.39 11.33
CA SER A 97 1.20 12.15 11.78
C SER A 97 0.83 13.59 12.16
N LYS A 98 0.04 14.27 11.33
CA LYS A 98 -0.43 15.63 11.61
C LYS A 98 -1.21 15.73 12.94
N LEU A 99 -2.07 14.76 13.23
CA LEU A 99 -2.83 14.72 14.49
C LEU A 99 -1.91 14.50 15.70
N LYS A 100 -0.87 13.67 15.54
CA LYS A 100 0.11 13.38 16.59
C LYS A 100 1.22 14.43 16.71
N LYS A 101 1.28 15.40 15.80
CA LYS A 101 2.37 16.39 15.68
C LYS A 101 3.74 15.73 15.46
N LEU A 102 3.73 14.60 14.74
CA LEU A 102 4.92 13.90 14.24
C LEU A 102 5.37 14.54 12.92
#